data_AF-A0A315AQ59-F1
#
_entry.id   AF-A0A315AQ59-F1
#
_cell.length_a   1.000
_cell.length_b   1.000
_cell.length_c   1.000
_cell.angle_alpha   90.00
_cell.angle_beta   90.00
_cell.angle_gamma   90.00
#
_symmetry.space_group_name_H-M   'P 1'
#
loop_
_entity.id
_entity.type
_entity.pdbx_description
1 polymer ?
#
loop_
_entity_poly.entity_id
_entity_poly.type
_entity_poly.pdbx_seq_one_letter_code
_entity_poly.pdbx_strand_id
1 'polypeptide(L)'
;MSEKSVKTMTTRRWWSYGYVWLVIAGPLLVVIASFVTFYLAAHGQDPVLSTHVEASDVAGGNTLAPAVQARNHAATGELPVKESKK
;
A
#
# COMPACT_ATOMS: atom_id res chain seq x y z
N MET A 1 -34.61 24.54 -63.79
CA MET A 1 -34.01 23.27 -63.37
C MET A 1 -33.25 23.54 -62.08
N SER A 2 -33.81 23.20 -60.91
CA SER A 2 -33.22 23.51 -59.60
C SER A 2 -32.39 22.31 -59.14
N GLU A 3 -31.06 22.45 -59.19
CA GLU A 3 -30.15 21.45 -58.66
C GLU A 3 -30.27 21.41 -57.14
N LYS A 4 -30.88 20.35 -56.61
CA LYS A 4 -30.88 20.06 -55.19
C LYS A 4 -29.46 19.65 -54.81
N SER A 5 -28.74 20.57 -54.16
CA SER A 5 -27.44 20.30 -53.56
C SER A 5 -27.58 19.17 -52.54
N VAL A 6 -27.10 17.97 -52.91
CA VAL A 6 -27.03 16.80 -52.03
C VAL A 6 -25.92 17.07 -51.02
N LYS A 7 -26.31 17.55 -49.83
CA LYS A 7 -25.40 17.71 -48.70
C LYS A 7 -25.06 16.32 -48.17
N THR A 8 -23.95 15.74 -48.62
CA THR A 8 -23.42 14.50 -48.04
C THR A 8 -23.02 14.77 -46.59
N MET A 9 -23.84 14.31 -45.64
CA MET A 9 -23.51 14.40 -44.22
C MET A 9 -22.38 13.39 -43.95
N THR A 10 -21.14 13.87 -43.96
CA THR A 10 -20.00 13.06 -43.53
C THR A 10 -20.02 12.99 -42.01
N THR A 11 -20.66 11.96 -41.48
CA THR A 11 -20.61 11.65 -40.05
C THR A 11 -19.16 11.41 -39.65
N ARG A 12 -18.62 12.25 -38.76
CA ARG A 12 -17.27 12.01 -38.22
C ARG A 12 -17.30 10.73 -37.38
N ARG A 13 -16.21 9.98 -37.47
CA ARG A 13 -16.00 8.78 -36.65
C ARG A 13 -15.96 9.17 -35.17
N TRP A 14 -16.55 8.34 -34.31
CA TRP A 14 -16.77 8.66 -32.90
C TRP A 14 -15.47 8.95 -32.11
N TRP A 15 -14.37 8.28 -32.42
CA TRP A 15 -13.06 8.53 -31.79
C TRP A 15 -12.45 9.91 -32.11
N SER A 16 -12.99 10.63 -33.10
CA SER A 16 -12.55 11.99 -33.43
C SER A 16 -13.01 13.02 -32.41
N TYR A 17 -13.99 12.69 -31.56
CA TYR A 17 -14.52 13.60 -30.57
C TYR A 17 -13.68 13.57 -29.28
N GLY A 18 -13.22 14.73 -28.82
CA GLY A 18 -12.36 14.83 -27.64
C GLY A 18 -12.99 14.29 -26.34
N TYR A 19 -14.31 14.40 -26.19
CA TYR A 19 -15.02 13.89 -25.01
C TYR A 19 -14.98 12.35 -24.90
N VAL A 20 -14.83 11.63 -26.01
CA VAL A 20 -14.65 10.17 -25.99
C VAL A 20 -13.36 9.79 -25.24
N TRP A 21 -12.30 10.57 -25.45
CA TRP A 21 -11.04 10.38 -24.73
C TRP A 21 -11.16 10.71 -23.25
N LEU A 22 -11.99 11.68 -22.84
CA LEU A 22 -12.23 11.97 -21.42
C LEU A 22 -12.89 10.79 -20.71
N VAL A 23 -13.87 10.14 -21.36
CA VAL A 23 -14.55 8.95 -20.82
C VAL A 23 -13.60 7.76 -20.72
N ILE A 24 -12.73 7.57 -21.71
CA ILE A 24 -11.74 6.46 -21.72
C ILE A 24 -10.59 6.73 -20.73
N ALA A 25 -10.16 7.99 -20.59
CA ALA A 25 -9.03 8.38 -19.75
C ALA A 25 -9.29 8.08 -18.27
N GLY A 26 -10.52 8.26 -17.77
CA GLY A 26 -10.86 7.99 -16.38
C GLY A 26 -10.51 6.56 -15.93
N PRO A 27 -11.12 5.51 -16.54
CA PRO A 27 -10.79 4.12 -16.25
C PRO A 27 -9.34 3.77 -16.55
N LEU A 28 -8.77 4.29 -17.64
CA LEU A 28 -7.38 4.02 -18.01
C LEU A 28 -6.40 4.49 -16.93
N LEU A 29 -6.63 5.67 -16.33
CA LEU A 29 -5.80 6.23 -15.28
C LEU A 29 -5.86 5.38 -14.01
N VAL A 30 -7.03 4.88 -13.63
CA VAL A 30 -7.19 3.96 -12.48
C VAL A 30 -6.39 2.67 -12.68
N VAL A 31 -6.45 2.08 -13.89
CA VAL A 31 -5.69 0.87 -14.22
C VAL A 31 -4.19 1.14 -14.11
N ILE A 32 -3.69 2.25 -14.67
CA ILE A 32 -2.28 2.65 -14.56
C ILE A 32 -1.88 2.84 -13.09
N ALA A 33 -2.71 3.54 -12.30
CA ALA A 33 -2.44 3.76 -10.88
C ALA A 33 -2.34 2.44 -10.10
N SER A 34 -3.23 1.48 -10.38
CA SER A 34 -3.17 0.14 -9.76
C SER A 34 -1.84 -0.56 -10.04
N PHE A 35 -1.37 -0.52 -11.30
CA PHE A 35 -0.07 -1.08 -11.65
C PHE A 35 1.10 -0.34 -10.98
N VAL A 36 1.04 0.99 -10.89
CA VAL A 36 2.08 1.78 -10.20
C VAL A 36 2.14 1.42 -8.71
N THR A 37 0.99 1.31 -8.03
CA THR A 37 0.95 0.89 -6.62
C THR A 37 1.49 -0.53 -6.46
N PHE A 38 1.09 -1.46 -7.33
CA PHE A 38 1.62 -2.81 -7.31
C PHE A 38 3.14 -2.85 -7.51
N TYR A 39 3.65 -2.10 -8.48
CA TYR A 39 5.09 -2.00 -8.75
C TYR A 39 5.84 -1.46 -7.53
N LEU A 40 5.33 -0.40 -6.91
CA LEU A 40 5.95 0.18 -5.72
C LEU A 40 5.95 -0.79 -4.55
N ALA A 41 4.88 -1.56 -4.36
CA ALA A 41 4.83 -2.60 -3.33
C ALA A 41 5.80 -3.76 -3.62
N ALA A 42 5.93 -4.17 -4.89
CA ALA A 42 6.84 -5.25 -5.27
C ALA A 42 8.32 -4.88 -5.10
N HIS A 43 8.69 -3.62 -5.35
CA HIS A 43 10.08 -3.15 -5.34
C HIS A 43 10.49 -2.36 -4.10
N GLY A 44 9.54 -1.71 -3.42
CA GLY A 44 9.78 -0.88 -2.24
C GLY A 44 9.62 -1.63 -0.92
N GLN A 45 9.89 -2.94 -0.92
CA GLN A 45 9.89 -3.74 0.30
C GLN A 45 11.08 -3.29 1.14
N ASP A 46 10.82 -2.59 2.25
CA ASP A 46 11.84 -2.29 3.24
C ASP A 46 12.44 -3.63 3.71
N PRO A 47 13.76 -3.85 3.59
CA PRO A 47 14.39 -5.09 4.00
C PRO A 47 13.92 -5.48 5.40
N VAL A 48 13.35 -6.69 5.50
CA VAL A 48 12.85 -7.22 6.76
C VAL A 48 14.02 -7.22 7.76
N LEU A 49 13.92 -6.41 8.81
CA LEU A 49 14.90 -6.42 9.89
C LEU A 49 14.87 -7.82 10.50
N SER A 50 15.97 -8.54 10.34
CA SER A 50 16.18 -9.85 10.95
C SER A 50 15.95 -9.72 12.45
N THR A 51 14.85 -10.29 12.96
CA THR A 51 14.59 -10.44 14.41
C THR A 51 15.51 -11.52 14.99
N HIS A 52 16.76 -11.59 14.56
CA HIS A 52 17.79 -12.28 15.33
C HIS A 52 18.17 -11.31 16.46
N VAL A 53 17.30 -11.29 17.47
CA VAL A 53 17.79 -11.05 18.83
C VAL A 53 18.68 -12.24 19.11
N GLU A 54 19.94 -12.15 18.71
CA GLU A 54 21.00 -12.83 19.44
C GLU A 54 20.82 -12.35 20.87
N ALA A 55 20.17 -13.18 21.69
CA ALA A 55 20.22 -13.09 23.13
C ALA A 55 21.68 -13.36 23.50
N SER A 56 22.54 -12.39 23.23
CA SER A 56 23.87 -12.33 23.79
C SER A 56 23.64 -12.07 25.26
N ASP A 57 23.74 -13.13 26.03
CA ASP A 57 23.96 -13.15 27.47
C ASP A 57 25.11 -12.19 27.81
N VAL A 58 24.83 -10.89 27.93
CA VAL A 58 25.77 -9.93 28.50
C VAL A 58 25.00 -8.88 29.28
N ALA A 59 24.77 -9.25 30.53
CA ALA A 59 24.84 -8.39 31.70
C ALA A 59 24.06 -7.05 31.64
N GLY A 60 22.85 -7.08 32.20
CA GLY A 60 22.33 -5.91 32.92
C GLY A 60 21.03 -5.33 32.41
N GLY A 61 19.93 -5.76 33.04
CA GLY A 61 18.78 -4.90 33.28
C GLY A 61 17.75 -4.83 32.15
N ASN A 62 16.80 -5.77 32.16
CA ASN A 62 15.34 -5.60 32.12
C ASN A 62 14.68 -4.46 31.31
N THR A 63 15.36 -3.87 30.33
CA THR A 63 14.95 -2.61 29.65
C THR A 63 14.90 -2.73 28.13
N LEU A 64 15.16 -3.93 27.57
CA LEU A 64 15.16 -4.20 26.13
C LEU A 64 14.05 -5.16 25.68
N ALA A 65 12.92 -5.19 26.38
CA ALA A 65 11.74 -5.85 25.84
C ALA A 65 11.24 -5.05 24.63
N PRO A 66 10.87 -5.69 23.50
CA PRO A 66 10.26 -4.99 22.38
C PRO A 66 9.07 -4.16 22.89
N ALA A 67 9.01 -2.87 22.55
CA ALA A 67 7.98 -1.97 23.06
C ALA A 67 6.54 -2.48 22.81
N VAL A 68 6.37 -3.34 21.79
CA VAL A 68 5.11 -4.02 21.48
C VAL A 68 4.73 -5.08 22.52
N GLN A 69 5.70 -5.83 23.06
CA GLN A 69 5.49 -6.84 24.10
C GLN A 69 5.20 -6.17 25.46
N ALA A 70 5.85 -5.04 25.74
CA ALA A 70 5.64 -4.28 26.98
C ALA A 70 4.21 -3.72 27.13
N ARG A 71 3.52 -3.39 26.03
CA ARG A 71 2.14 -2.86 26.08
C ARG A 71 1.10 -3.90 26.52
N ASN A 72 1.34 -5.19 26.27
CA ASN A 72 0.39 -6.25 26.61
C ASN A 72 0.65 -6.86 28.00
N HIS A 73 1.90 -6.83 28.48
CA HIS A 73 2.23 -7.32 29.83
C HIS A 73 1.70 -6.41 30.96
N ALA A 74 1.36 -5.15 30.68
CA ALA A 74 0.71 -4.27 31.65
C ALA A 74 -0.74 -4.70 32.00
N ALA A 75 -1.37 -5.51 31.13
CA ALA A 75 -2.76 -5.96 31.31
C ALA A 75 -2.87 -7.31 32.06
N THR A 76 -1.76 -8.04 32.24
CA THR A 76 -1.74 -9.31 32.99
C THR A 76 -0.91 -9.10 34.24
N GLY A 77 -1.55 -8.63 35.31
CA GLY A 77 -0.90 -8.34 36.59
C GLY A 77 -0.49 -9.61 37.32
N GLU A 78 0.68 -10.17 37.01
CA GLU A 78 1.36 -11.12 37.88
C GLU A 78 2.81 -10.70 38.09
N LEU A 79 3.12 -10.28 39.31
CA LEU A 79 4.50 -10.10 39.75
C LEU A 79 5.08 -11.50 40.00
N PRO A 80 6.25 -11.87 39.43
CA PRO A 80 6.92 -13.09 39.85
C PRO A 80 7.27 -12.97 41.33
N VAL A 81 6.81 -13.92 42.13
CA VAL A 81 7.21 -14.10 43.53
C VAL A 81 8.74 -14.24 43.55
N LYS A 82 9.41 -13.27 44.17
CA LYS A 82 10.82 -13.41 44.55
C LYS A 82 10.90 -14.46 45.65
N GLU A 83 11.17 -15.70 45.28
CA GLU A 83 11.68 -16.70 46.21
C GLU A 83 13.06 -16.22 46.71
N SER A 84 13.11 -15.73 47.95
CA SER A 84 14.36 -15.40 48.61
C SER A 84 15.07 -16.70 48.96
N LYS A 85 16.11 -17.04 48.20
CA LYS A 85 16.98 -18.15 48.54
C LYS A 85 17.84 -17.77 49.76
N LYS A 86 17.63 -18.52 50.84
CA LYS A 86 18.34 -18.46 52.14
C LYS A 86 19.79 -18.90 52.03
#